data_AF-A0A927ID32-F1
#
_entry.id   AF-A0A927ID32-F1
#
_cell.length_a   1.000
_cell.length_b   1.000
_cell.length_c   1.000
_cell.angle_alpha   90.00
_cell.angle_beta   90.00
_cell.angle_gamma   90.00
#
_symmetry.space_group_name_H-M   'P 1'
#
loop_
_entity.id
_entity.type
_entity.pdbx_description
1 polymer ?
#
loop_
_entity_poly.entity_id
_entity_poly.type
_entity_poly.pdbx_seq_one_letter_code
_entity_poly.pdbx_strand_id
1 'polypeptide(L)'
;MAKTGTTTQGLRTAIERSGYYPALVAEAVEAAVGGEPVTSFVVHQETTFDANEVRRHVTVLVLTGTRFIVSHTDEQAADSGSPVPYATTSTESVRLERISSVVLSRVVANPEAYRPGTLPREVVLTIGWGAVNRIDLEPAACGDPNCEADHGYTGSTTADDLSLRVSEAGDGPDTVRQALDFAQSLSEATVAAR
;
A
#
# COMPACT_ATOMS: atom_id res chain seq x y z
N MET A 1 -17.17 -20.25 -6.82
CA MET A 1 -16.09 -21.13 -6.31
C MET A 1 -14.88 -21.21 -7.26
N ALA A 2 -15.06 -21.34 -8.59
CA ALA A 2 -13.92 -21.38 -9.54
C ALA A 2 -13.08 -20.09 -9.59
N LYS A 3 -13.70 -18.89 -9.58
CA LYS A 3 -12.99 -17.59 -9.64
C LYS A 3 -12.04 -17.39 -8.46
N THR A 4 -12.44 -17.78 -7.25
CA THR A 4 -11.64 -17.67 -6.03
C THR A 4 -10.39 -18.54 -6.06
N GLY A 5 -10.52 -19.81 -6.48
CA GLY A 5 -9.36 -20.72 -6.56
C GLY A 5 -8.30 -20.22 -7.55
N THR A 6 -8.73 -19.65 -8.68
CA THR A 6 -7.84 -19.03 -9.66
C THR A 6 -7.15 -17.78 -9.10
N THR A 7 -7.85 -16.95 -8.30
CA THR A 7 -7.25 -15.77 -7.67
C THR A 7 -6.21 -16.14 -6.62
N THR A 8 -6.49 -17.11 -5.74
CA THR A 8 -5.51 -17.58 -4.74
C THR A 8 -4.28 -18.20 -5.39
N GLN A 9 -4.46 -19.01 -6.45
CA GLN A 9 -3.33 -19.55 -7.21
C GLN A 9 -2.54 -18.44 -7.90
N GLY A 10 -3.23 -17.44 -8.47
CA GLY A 10 -2.62 -16.25 -9.06
C GLY A 10 -1.79 -15.47 -8.07
N LEU A 11 -2.27 -15.29 -6.83
CA LEU A 11 -1.54 -14.62 -5.75
C LEU A 11 -0.22 -15.33 -5.45
N ARG A 12 -0.26 -16.65 -5.26
CA ARG A 12 0.96 -17.43 -5.00
C ARG A 12 1.97 -17.34 -6.14
N THR A 13 1.51 -17.45 -7.39
CA THR A 13 2.36 -17.27 -8.56
C THR A 13 2.94 -15.85 -8.66
N ALA A 14 2.20 -14.81 -8.27
CA ALA A 14 2.71 -13.44 -8.24
C ALA A 14 3.78 -13.24 -7.15
N ILE A 15 3.58 -13.83 -5.96
CA ILE A 15 4.59 -13.85 -4.90
C ILE A 15 5.86 -14.57 -5.37
N GLU A 16 5.73 -15.73 -6.02
CA GLU A 16 6.86 -16.47 -6.59
C GLU A 16 7.64 -15.64 -7.63
N ARG A 17 6.91 -14.91 -8.51
CA ARG A 17 7.53 -14.04 -9.53
C ARG A 17 8.27 -12.83 -8.94
N SER A 18 7.89 -12.37 -7.76
CA SER A 18 8.64 -11.29 -7.08
C SER A 18 10.05 -11.73 -6.70
N GLY A 19 10.30 -13.03 -6.50
CA GLY A 19 11.62 -13.56 -6.17
C GLY A 19 12.16 -13.13 -4.80
N TYR A 20 11.38 -12.41 -4.00
CA TYR A 20 11.81 -11.87 -2.71
C TYR A 20 11.25 -12.71 -1.55
N TYR A 21 12.06 -13.63 -1.05
CA TYR A 21 11.69 -14.58 0.02
C TYR A 21 10.30 -15.22 -0.16
N PRO A 22 9.97 -15.81 -1.33
CA PRO A 22 8.60 -16.14 -1.71
C PRO A 22 7.91 -17.13 -0.75
N ALA A 23 8.66 -18.06 -0.15
CA ALA A 23 8.10 -18.99 0.84
C ALA A 23 7.68 -18.27 2.14
N LEU A 24 8.53 -17.37 2.66
CA LEU A 24 8.27 -16.57 3.85
C LEU A 24 7.06 -15.65 3.63
N VAL A 25 7.04 -14.95 2.49
CA VAL A 25 5.97 -14.03 2.11
C VAL A 25 4.65 -14.78 1.92
N ALA A 26 4.66 -15.91 1.22
CA ALA A 26 3.46 -16.71 1.01
C ALA A 26 2.91 -17.26 2.34
N GLU A 27 3.76 -17.76 3.23
CA GLU A 27 3.35 -18.27 4.54
C GLU A 27 2.67 -17.18 5.38
N ALA A 28 3.26 -15.98 5.45
CA ALA A 28 2.69 -14.87 6.20
C ALA A 28 1.36 -14.40 5.61
N VAL A 29 1.26 -14.28 4.28
CA VAL A 29 0.03 -13.86 3.59
C VAL A 29 -1.07 -14.91 3.76
N GLU A 30 -0.76 -16.20 3.58
CA GLU A 30 -1.72 -17.30 3.76
C GLU A 30 -2.24 -17.34 5.20
N ALA A 31 -1.37 -17.16 6.20
CA ALA A 31 -1.77 -17.09 7.60
C ALA A 31 -2.68 -15.89 7.89
N ALA A 32 -2.38 -14.71 7.34
CA ALA A 32 -3.18 -13.49 7.55
C ALA A 32 -4.56 -13.57 6.86
N VAL A 33 -4.61 -14.10 5.64
CA VAL A 33 -5.86 -14.33 4.87
C VAL A 33 -6.74 -15.38 5.57
N GLY A 34 -6.13 -16.43 6.11
CA GLY A 34 -6.85 -17.52 6.75
C GLY A 34 -7.76 -18.25 5.77
N GLY A 35 -8.99 -18.56 6.19
CA GLY A 35 -9.96 -19.31 5.37
C GLY A 35 -10.74 -18.48 4.35
N GLU A 36 -10.48 -17.18 4.23
CA GLU A 36 -11.28 -16.30 3.38
C GLU A 36 -10.88 -16.36 1.90
N PRO A 37 -11.87 -16.28 0.99
CA PRO A 37 -11.62 -16.21 -0.44
C PRO A 37 -10.90 -14.90 -0.80
N VAL A 38 -9.76 -14.99 -1.49
CA VAL A 38 -9.12 -13.81 -2.10
C VAL A 38 -9.93 -13.37 -3.32
N THR A 39 -10.31 -12.09 -3.35
CA THR A 39 -11.10 -11.50 -4.42
C THR A 39 -10.26 -10.66 -5.37
N SER A 40 -9.24 -9.98 -4.87
CA SER A 40 -8.26 -9.20 -5.65
C SER A 40 -6.94 -9.10 -4.89
N PHE A 41 -5.83 -8.89 -5.60
CA PHE A 41 -4.51 -8.71 -4.97
C PHE A 41 -3.54 -7.93 -5.85
N VAL A 42 -2.50 -7.36 -5.23
CA VAL A 42 -1.31 -6.80 -5.88
C VAL A 42 -0.07 -7.29 -5.13
N VAL A 43 0.97 -7.67 -5.86
CA VAL A 43 2.30 -7.94 -5.30
C VAL A 43 3.24 -6.95 -5.93
N HIS A 44 3.89 -6.12 -5.12
CA HIS A 44 4.81 -5.10 -5.59
C HIS A 44 6.12 -5.20 -4.82
N GLN A 45 7.22 -5.35 -5.56
CA GLN A 45 8.55 -5.33 -5.00
C GLN A 45 9.15 -3.94 -5.27
N GLU A 46 9.48 -3.24 -4.21
CA GLU A 46 10.15 -1.96 -4.29
C GLU A 46 11.64 -2.14 -4.01
N THR A 47 12.45 -1.39 -4.75
CA THR A 47 13.87 -1.24 -4.44
C THR A 47 14.12 0.23 -4.15
N THR A 48 14.27 0.56 -2.88
CA THR A 48 14.60 1.91 -2.44
C THR A 48 16.11 2.04 -2.36
N PHE A 49 16.64 3.10 -2.96
CA PHE A 49 18.04 3.49 -2.82
C PHE A 49 18.11 4.64 -1.82
N ASP A 50 18.69 4.38 -0.65
CA ASP A 50 19.13 5.44 0.27
C ASP A 50 20.64 5.65 0.12
N ALA A 51 21.17 6.79 0.55
CA ALA A 51 22.55 7.21 0.39
C ALA A 51 23.58 6.17 0.89
N ASN A 52 23.17 5.27 1.79
CA ASN A 52 24.01 4.25 2.40
C ASN A 52 23.58 2.80 2.13
N GLU A 53 22.40 2.54 1.55
CA GLU A 53 21.89 1.16 1.46
C GLU A 53 20.83 0.97 0.36
N VAL A 54 20.81 -0.22 -0.24
CA VAL A 54 19.73 -0.67 -1.12
C VAL A 54 18.76 -1.51 -0.30
N ARG A 55 17.55 -0.98 -0.06
CA ARG A 55 16.49 -1.70 0.63
C ARG A 55 15.55 -2.30 -0.39
N ARG A 56 15.51 -3.63 -0.43
CA ARG A 56 14.49 -4.37 -1.15
C ARG A 56 13.39 -4.70 -0.16
N HIS A 57 12.16 -4.47 -0.54
CA HIS A 57 11.02 -4.94 0.23
C HIS A 57 9.91 -5.35 -0.72
N VAL A 58 9.00 -6.16 -0.23
CA VAL A 58 7.80 -6.55 -0.98
C VAL A 58 6.56 -6.20 -0.18
N THR A 59 5.63 -5.56 -0.86
CA THR A 59 4.30 -5.23 -0.35
C THR A 59 3.28 -6.08 -1.10
N VAL A 60 2.50 -6.85 -0.34
CA VAL A 60 1.41 -7.68 -0.86
C VAL A 60 0.10 -7.12 -0.31
N LEU A 61 -0.75 -6.67 -1.23
CA LEU A 61 -2.08 -6.18 -0.94
C LEU A 61 -3.09 -7.26 -1.30
N VAL A 62 -3.98 -7.59 -0.36
CA VAL A 62 -4.99 -8.63 -0.56
C VAL A 62 -6.35 -8.10 -0.15
N LEU A 63 -7.34 -8.31 -1.02
CA LEU A 63 -8.74 -8.03 -0.75
C LEU A 63 -9.48 -9.36 -0.58
N THR A 64 -10.31 -9.42 0.46
CA THR A 64 -11.24 -10.54 0.71
C THR A 64 -12.67 -10.01 0.67
N GLY A 65 -13.65 -10.85 1.05
CA GLY A 65 -15.04 -10.40 1.17
C GLY A 65 -15.30 -9.46 2.34
N THR A 66 -14.43 -9.46 3.37
CA THR A 66 -14.71 -8.74 4.63
C THR A 66 -13.63 -7.76 5.06
N ARG A 67 -12.41 -7.90 4.53
CA ARG A 67 -11.25 -7.12 4.94
C ARG A 67 -10.23 -6.93 3.83
N PHE A 68 -9.50 -5.83 3.95
CA PHE A 68 -8.27 -5.53 3.25
C PHE A 68 -7.09 -5.98 4.11
N ILE A 69 -6.08 -6.60 3.51
CA ILE A 69 -4.89 -7.09 4.20
C ILE A 69 -3.66 -6.54 3.49
N VAL A 70 -2.72 -6.04 4.28
CA VAL A 70 -1.40 -5.62 3.83
C VAL A 70 -0.39 -6.57 4.45
N SER A 71 0.52 -7.09 3.65
CA SER A 71 1.73 -7.77 4.11
C SER A 71 2.94 -7.01 3.60
N HIS A 72 3.88 -6.69 4.47
CA HIS A 72 5.13 -6.05 4.12
C HIS A 72 6.28 -6.93 4.62
N THR A 73 7.22 -7.23 3.74
CA THR A 73 8.44 -7.97 4.08
C THR A 73 9.66 -7.19 3.66
N ASP A 74 10.53 -6.94 4.61
CA ASP A 74 11.74 -6.14 4.48
C ASP A 74 12.93 -6.87 5.11
N GLU A 75 14.09 -6.76 4.48
CA GLU A 75 15.35 -7.33 4.98
C GLU A 75 16.22 -6.24 5.60
N GLN A 76 16.84 -6.62 6.72
CA GLN A 76 17.84 -5.85 7.43
C GLN A 76 19.18 -6.55 7.28
N ALA A 77 20.22 -5.78 6.97
CA ALA A 77 21.59 -6.25 7.10
C ALA A 77 21.92 -6.58 8.57
N ALA A 78 23.00 -7.32 8.79
CA ALA A 78 23.52 -7.55 10.14
C ALA A 78 23.86 -6.22 10.83
N ASP A 79 23.49 -6.10 12.10
CA ASP A 79 23.69 -4.92 12.93
C ASP A 79 24.17 -5.32 14.34
N SER A 80 24.22 -4.37 15.28
CA SER A 80 24.63 -4.64 16.66
C SER A 80 23.65 -5.52 17.43
N GLY A 81 22.39 -5.61 17.00
CA GLY A 81 21.34 -6.44 17.60
C GLY A 81 21.26 -7.84 16.99
N SER A 82 21.61 -8.00 15.72
CA SER A 82 21.70 -9.29 15.04
C SER A 82 22.97 -9.41 14.19
N PRO A 83 23.89 -10.35 14.50
CA PRO A 83 25.14 -10.54 13.75
C PRO A 83 24.94 -11.15 12.36
N VAL A 84 23.71 -11.51 11.99
CA VAL A 84 23.32 -12.03 10.67
C VAL A 84 22.16 -11.21 10.10
N PRO A 85 22.03 -11.12 8.76
CA PRO A 85 20.85 -10.52 8.15
C PRO A 85 19.57 -11.21 8.62
N TYR A 86 18.50 -10.43 8.73
CA TYR A 86 17.18 -10.92 9.13
C TYR A 86 16.10 -10.24 8.30
N ALA A 87 14.96 -10.91 8.15
CA ALA A 87 13.79 -10.34 7.49
C ALA A 87 12.67 -10.15 8.51
N THR A 88 12.03 -9.00 8.45
CA THR A 88 10.81 -8.72 9.20
C THR A 88 9.64 -8.85 8.25
N THR A 89 8.57 -9.55 8.67
CA THR A 89 7.31 -9.60 7.92
C THR A 89 6.19 -9.15 8.84
N SER A 90 5.52 -8.08 8.45
CA SER A 90 4.39 -7.51 9.17
C SER A 90 3.12 -7.70 8.33
N THR A 91 2.03 -8.13 8.97
CA THR A 91 0.72 -8.19 8.34
C THR A 91 -0.28 -7.35 9.11
N GLU A 92 -1.11 -6.60 8.39
CA GLU A 92 -2.19 -5.81 8.96
C GLU A 92 -3.51 -6.19 8.29
N SER A 93 -4.56 -6.33 9.09
CA SER A 93 -5.89 -6.69 8.61
C SER A 93 -6.90 -5.60 8.97
N VAL A 94 -7.44 -4.94 7.95
CA VAL A 94 -8.31 -3.77 8.04
C VAL A 94 -9.70 -4.15 7.58
N ARG A 95 -10.70 -4.02 8.46
CA ARG A 95 -12.11 -4.21 8.07
C ARG A 95 -12.50 -3.21 6.99
N LEU A 96 -13.26 -3.64 6.00
CA LEU A 96 -13.63 -2.77 4.86
C LEU A 96 -14.38 -1.50 5.31
N GLU A 97 -15.22 -1.60 6.33
CA GLU A 97 -15.94 -0.45 6.92
C GLU A 97 -15.02 0.60 7.58
N ARG A 98 -13.77 0.26 7.89
CA ARG A 98 -12.77 1.17 8.48
C ARG A 98 -11.96 1.92 7.45
N ILE A 99 -12.01 1.52 6.18
CA ILE A 99 -11.34 2.24 5.11
C ILE A 99 -12.09 3.56 4.89
N SER A 100 -11.42 4.65 5.21
CA SER A 100 -11.97 6.00 5.15
C SER A 100 -11.82 6.62 3.75
N SER A 101 -10.74 6.26 3.04
CA SER A 101 -10.43 6.81 1.72
C SER A 101 -9.67 5.79 0.85
N VAL A 102 -9.95 5.84 -0.46
CA VAL A 102 -9.18 5.18 -1.51
C VAL A 102 -8.94 6.22 -2.60
N VAL A 103 -7.71 6.69 -2.73
CA VAL A 103 -7.31 7.73 -3.68
C VAL A 103 -6.44 7.10 -4.76
N LEU A 104 -6.78 7.37 -6.03
CA LEU A 104 -6.07 6.80 -7.18
C LEU A 104 -5.68 7.89 -8.16
N SER A 105 -4.39 8.23 -8.16
CA SER A 105 -3.77 9.19 -9.08
C SER A 105 -3.18 8.47 -10.29
N ARG A 106 -3.33 9.05 -11.48
CA ARG A 106 -2.84 8.47 -12.75
C ARG A 106 -2.06 9.52 -13.52
N VAL A 107 -0.87 9.14 -14.00
CA VAL A 107 -0.06 9.99 -14.88
C VAL A 107 -0.14 9.45 -16.31
N VAL A 108 -0.63 10.27 -17.23
CA VAL A 108 -0.75 9.94 -18.65
C VAL A 108 0.21 10.83 -19.44
N ALA A 109 0.95 10.26 -20.39
CA ALA A 109 1.75 11.05 -21.32
C ALA A 109 0.90 11.60 -22.47
N ASN A 110 1.21 12.83 -22.88
CA ASN A 110 0.57 13.51 -24.02
C ASN A 110 -0.97 13.44 -23.97
N PRO A 111 -1.62 14.14 -23.01
CA PRO A 111 -3.05 14.01 -22.76
C PRO A 111 -3.93 14.37 -23.98
N GLU A 112 -3.45 15.22 -24.88
CA GLU A 112 -4.16 15.58 -26.12
C GLU A 112 -4.32 14.39 -27.09
N ALA A 113 -3.41 13.40 -27.03
CA ALA A 113 -3.44 12.19 -27.84
C ALA A 113 -4.07 10.98 -27.12
N TYR A 114 -4.64 11.18 -25.92
CA TYR A 114 -5.18 10.11 -25.10
C TYR A 114 -6.29 9.33 -25.84
N ARG A 115 -6.24 8.00 -25.74
CA ARG A 115 -7.29 7.11 -26.20
C ARG A 115 -7.83 6.31 -25.01
N PRO A 116 -9.16 6.14 -24.90
CA PRO A 116 -9.73 5.27 -23.88
C PRO A 116 -9.08 3.89 -23.88
N GLY A 117 -8.72 3.40 -22.69
CA GLY A 117 -8.01 2.13 -22.50
C GLY A 117 -6.49 2.23 -22.58
N THR A 118 -5.90 3.38 -22.93
CA THR A 118 -4.46 3.59 -22.77
C THR A 118 -4.07 3.49 -21.30
N LEU A 119 -3.09 2.63 -20.99
CA LEU A 119 -2.55 2.51 -19.64
C LEU A 119 -1.83 3.81 -19.24
N PRO A 120 -1.98 4.25 -17.98
CA PRO A 120 -1.17 5.33 -17.45
C PRO A 120 0.29 4.90 -17.33
N ARG A 121 1.20 5.86 -17.45
CA ARG A 121 2.63 5.64 -17.23
C ARG A 121 2.96 5.37 -15.78
N GLU A 122 2.15 5.89 -14.88
CA GLU A 122 2.30 5.74 -13.44
C GLU A 122 0.95 5.82 -12.76
N VAL A 123 0.81 5.03 -11.69
CA VAL A 123 -0.35 5.00 -10.81
C VAL A 123 0.15 5.12 -9.38
N VAL A 124 -0.49 5.99 -8.61
CA VAL A 124 -0.30 6.09 -7.16
C VAL A 124 -1.64 5.78 -6.50
N LEU A 125 -1.68 4.68 -5.75
CA LEU A 125 -2.82 4.24 -4.94
C LEU A 125 -2.53 4.56 -3.47
N THR A 126 -3.34 5.43 -2.88
CA THR A 126 -3.28 5.76 -1.46
C THR A 126 -4.54 5.25 -0.76
N ILE A 127 -4.38 4.50 0.33
CA ILE A 127 -5.48 3.92 1.09
C ILE A 127 -5.34 4.40 2.54
N GLY A 128 -6.38 5.06 3.04
CA GLY A 128 -6.41 5.61 4.40
C GLY A 128 -7.45 4.92 5.27
N TRP A 129 -7.02 4.40 6.42
CA TRP A 129 -7.90 3.85 7.47
C TRP A 129 -7.57 4.39 8.87
N GLY A 130 -6.60 5.29 8.99
CA GLY A 130 -6.32 6.04 10.21
C GLY A 130 -5.89 5.16 11.39
N ALA A 131 -5.10 4.11 11.14
CA ALA A 131 -4.57 3.26 12.21
C ALA A 131 -3.71 4.07 13.19
N VAL A 132 -2.91 5.01 12.68
CA VAL A 132 -2.12 5.96 13.46
C VAL A 132 -2.33 7.35 12.88
N ASN A 133 -2.54 8.34 13.76
CA ASN A 133 -2.52 9.75 13.39
C ASN A 133 -1.39 10.42 14.16
N ARG A 134 -0.50 11.08 13.42
CA ARG A 134 0.48 11.98 14.01
C ARG A 134 -0.12 13.39 14.04
N ILE A 135 -0.17 13.97 15.24
CA ILE A 135 -0.69 15.31 15.47
C ILE A 135 0.49 16.20 15.86
N ASP A 136 0.84 17.16 14.99
CA ASP A 136 1.85 18.17 15.27
C ASP A 136 1.12 19.47 15.67
N LEU A 137 1.39 19.94 16.89
CA LEU A 137 0.77 21.14 17.48
C LEU A 137 1.83 22.20 17.75
N GLU A 138 1.50 23.46 17.45
CA GLU A 138 2.30 24.63 17.80
C GLU A 138 1.41 25.74 18.38
N PRO A 139 1.94 26.61 19.25
CA PRO A 139 1.18 27.76 19.74
C PRO A 139 0.68 28.61 18.58
N ALA A 140 -0.62 28.89 18.55
CA ALA A 140 -1.19 29.76 17.55
C ALA A 140 -0.69 31.20 17.78
N ALA A 141 -0.26 31.86 16.71
CA ALA A 141 0.13 33.27 16.73
C ALA A 141 -0.84 34.10 15.88
N CYS A 142 -1.00 35.38 16.25
CA CYS A 142 -1.69 36.34 15.39
C CYS A 142 -0.67 37.32 14.78
N GLY A 143 -1.05 38.01 13.71
CA GLY A 143 -0.16 38.94 12.99
C GLY A 143 0.16 40.23 13.73
N ASP A 144 -0.35 40.42 14.95
CA ASP A 144 -0.06 41.60 15.78
C ASP A 144 1.14 41.33 16.71
N PRO A 145 2.28 42.02 16.51
CA PRO A 145 3.47 41.82 17.33
C PRO A 145 3.32 42.27 18.80
N ASN A 146 2.24 42.98 19.15
CA ASN A 146 1.97 43.44 20.51
C ASN A 146 0.86 42.63 21.21
N CYS A 147 0.37 41.55 20.59
CA CYS A 147 -0.69 40.75 21.18
C CYS A 147 -0.12 39.76 22.21
N GLU A 148 -0.53 39.91 23.48
CA GLU A 148 -0.18 38.99 24.58
C GLU A 148 -1.30 37.96 24.87
N ALA A 149 -2.32 37.88 24.02
CA ALA A 149 -3.43 36.96 24.23
C ALA A 149 -3.01 35.50 23.94
N ASP A 150 -3.52 34.57 24.75
CA ASP A 150 -3.40 33.14 24.45
C ASP A 150 -4.39 32.76 23.34
N HIS A 151 -3.85 32.41 22.18
CA HIS A 151 -4.63 31.99 21.01
C HIS A 151 -4.77 30.47 20.91
N GLY A 152 -4.33 29.72 21.92
CA GLY A 152 -4.35 28.27 21.94
C GLY A 152 -3.30 27.66 21.01
N TYR A 153 -3.62 26.50 20.43
CA TYR A 153 -2.74 25.76 19.54
C TYR A 153 -3.37 25.64 18.15
N THR A 154 -2.53 25.79 17.14
CA THR A 154 -2.83 25.35 15.77
C THR A 154 -2.04 24.08 15.50
N GLY A 155 -2.46 23.30 14.51
CA GLY A 155 -1.72 22.10 14.17
C GLY A 155 -2.19 21.42 12.92
N SER A 156 -1.44 20.41 12.52
CA SER A 156 -1.74 19.52 11.42
C SER A 156 -1.89 18.08 11.93
N THR A 157 -2.73 17.33 11.23
CA THR A 157 -2.86 15.88 11.43
C THR A 157 -2.42 15.19 10.15
N THR A 158 -1.54 14.20 10.28
CA THR A 158 -1.20 13.29 9.19
C THR A 158 -1.62 11.89 9.60
N ALA A 159 -2.41 11.25 8.75
CA ALA A 159 -2.73 9.84 8.90
C ALA A 159 -1.61 9.00 8.30
N ASP A 160 -1.28 7.89 8.94
CA ASP A 160 -0.50 6.84 8.31
C ASP A 160 -1.39 6.19 7.25
N ASP A 161 -1.18 6.61 6.01
CA ASP A 161 -1.81 6.03 4.83
C ASP A 161 -0.82 5.08 4.15
N LEU A 162 -1.34 3.97 3.63
CA LEU A 162 -0.54 3.15 2.72
C LEU A 162 -0.53 3.83 1.34
N SER A 163 0.66 4.06 0.79
CA SER A 163 0.84 4.54 -0.57
C SER A 163 1.61 3.52 -1.41
N LEU A 164 1.00 3.05 -2.48
CA LEU A 164 1.61 2.17 -3.48
C LEU A 164 1.80 2.95 -4.79
N ARG A 165 3.04 3.04 -5.27
CA ARG A 165 3.37 3.67 -6.55
C ARG A 165 3.89 2.63 -7.53
N VAL A 166 3.23 2.50 -8.67
CA VAL A 166 3.66 1.62 -9.76
C VAL A 166 3.81 2.40 -11.06
N SER A 167 4.81 2.07 -11.84
CA SER A 167 5.09 2.71 -13.13
C SER A 167 5.26 1.67 -14.23
N GLU A 168 4.84 2.01 -15.44
CA GLU A 168 5.03 1.13 -16.60
C GLU A 168 6.53 0.90 -16.89
N ALA A 169 7.34 1.94 -16.70
CA ALA A 169 8.78 1.89 -16.98
C ALA A 169 9.57 1.08 -15.94
N GLY A 170 9.17 1.10 -14.67
CA GLY A 170 9.83 0.37 -13.60
C GLY A 170 9.28 -1.05 -13.40
N ASP A 171 7.95 -1.17 -13.43
CA ASP A 171 7.24 -2.36 -12.95
C ASP A 171 6.53 -3.13 -14.07
N GLY A 172 6.50 -2.54 -15.27
CA GLY A 172 5.84 -3.11 -16.44
C GLY A 172 4.33 -2.84 -16.50
N PRO A 173 3.73 -2.99 -17.69
CA PRO A 173 2.33 -2.67 -17.94
C PRO A 173 1.35 -3.58 -17.19
N ASP A 174 1.75 -4.82 -16.89
CA ASP A 174 0.89 -5.79 -16.19
C ASP A 174 0.70 -5.40 -14.71
N THR A 175 1.76 -4.96 -14.04
CA THR A 175 1.70 -4.47 -12.66
C THR A 175 0.84 -3.21 -12.55
N VAL A 176 0.97 -2.29 -13.52
CA VAL A 176 0.11 -1.10 -13.60
C VAL A 176 -1.36 -1.50 -13.75
N ARG A 177 -1.67 -2.45 -14.63
CA ARG A 177 -3.04 -2.94 -14.82
C ARG A 177 -3.57 -3.60 -13.53
N GLN A 178 -2.77 -4.43 -12.89
CA GLN A 178 -3.14 -5.10 -11.66
C GLN A 178 -3.42 -4.10 -10.52
N ALA A 179 -2.62 -3.04 -10.39
CA ALA A 179 -2.86 -1.98 -9.42
C ALA A 179 -4.17 -1.22 -9.69
N LEU A 180 -4.49 -0.95 -10.96
CA LEU A 180 -5.77 -0.35 -11.36
C LEU A 180 -6.96 -1.25 -11.03
N ASP A 181 -6.87 -2.54 -11.37
CA ASP A 181 -7.91 -3.54 -11.11
C ASP A 181 -8.15 -3.72 -9.60
N PHE A 182 -7.07 -3.72 -8.82
CA PHE A 182 -7.13 -3.80 -7.36
C PHE A 182 -7.77 -2.55 -6.76
N ALA A 183 -7.33 -1.36 -7.17
CA ALA A 183 -7.89 -0.11 -6.68
C ALA A 183 -9.40 0.00 -6.99
N GLN A 184 -9.82 -0.44 -8.18
CA GLN A 184 -11.24 -0.53 -8.52
C GLN A 184 -11.98 -1.52 -7.59
N SER A 185 -11.44 -2.74 -7.43
CA SER A 185 -12.04 -3.78 -6.58
C SER A 185 -12.20 -3.30 -5.12
N LEU A 186 -11.18 -2.62 -4.59
CA LEU A 186 -11.19 -2.06 -3.24
C LEU A 186 -12.23 -0.93 -3.12
N SER A 187 -12.27 -0.02 -4.09
CA SER A 187 -13.25 1.06 -4.11
C SER A 187 -14.70 0.53 -4.15
N GLU A 188 -14.98 -0.53 -4.91
CA GLU A 188 -16.30 -1.16 -4.95
C GLU A 188 -16.63 -1.84 -3.62
N ALA A 189 -15.68 -2.54 -3.03
CA ALA A 189 -15.86 -3.28 -1.77
C ALA A 189 -16.12 -2.35 -0.57
N THR A 190 -15.50 -1.17 -0.53
CA THR A 190 -15.69 -0.19 0.56
C THR A 190 -17.09 0.44 0.56
N VAL A 191 -17.74 0.51 -0.61
CA VAL A 191 -19.14 0.96 -0.71
C VAL A 191 -20.11 -0.14 -0.27
N ALA A 192 -19.85 -1.38 -0.68
CA ALA A 192 -20.71 -2.53 -0.34
C ALA A 192 -20.68 -2.93 1.14
N ALA A 193 -19.63 -2.53 1.86
CA ALA A 193 -19.46 -2.81 3.29
C ALA A 193 -20.17 -1.80 4.22
N ARG A 194 -20.80 -0.76 3.66
CA ARG A 194 -21.63 0.21 4.40
C ARG A 194 -23.10 -0.19 4.36
#